data_AF-X0TI56-F1
#
_entry.id   AF-X0TI56-F1
#
_cell.length_a   1.000
_cell.length_b   1.000
_cell.length_c   1.000
_cell.angle_alpha   90.00
_cell.angle_beta   90.00
_cell.angle_gamma   90.00
#
_symmetry.space_group_name_H-M   'P 1'
#
loop_
_entity.id
_entity.type
_entity.pdbx_description
1 polymer ?
#
loop_
_entity_poly.entity_id
_entity_poly.type
_entity_poly.pdbx_seq_one_letter_code
_entity_poly.pdbx_strand_id
1 'polypeptide(L)'
;MAQAHAKPQHDYHLVNPSPWPIIGAVGAITLAIGLLMYLMSRKTGNPELWYVLPGLALVVLTMFGWWRDVILEAHAGDETPVVQLHLRYGMILFIASE
;
A
#
# COMPACT_ATOMS: atom_id res chain seq x y z
N MET A 1 10.65 35.08 -16.63
CA MET A 1 9.55 34.46 -15.86
C MET A 1 9.02 33.30 -16.70
N ALA A 2 9.61 32.11 -16.55
CA ALA A 2 9.23 30.96 -17.34
C ALA A 2 7.95 30.35 -16.77
N GLN A 3 6.91 30.29 -17.59
CA GLN A 3 5.67 29.56 -17.33
C GLN A 3 6.01 28.05 -17.26
N ALA A 4 6.39 27.53 -16.09
CA ALA A 4 6.74 26.12 -15.89
C ALA A 4 5.63 25.29 -15.22
N HIS A 5 4.47 25.90 -14.91
CA HIS A 5 3.35 25.22 -14.28
C HIS A 5 2.05 25.48 -15.05
N ALA A 6 1.97 24.97 -16.28
CA ALA A 6 0.67 24.80 -16.91
C ALA A 6 -0.10 23.71 -16.13
N LYS A 7 -1.30 24.04 -15.66
CA LYS A 7 -2.21 23.03 -15.08
C LYS A 7 -2.39 21.91 -16.12
N PRO A 8 -2.19 20.63 -15.77
CA PRO A 8 -2.36 19.55 -16.73
C PRO A 8 -3.74 19.65 -17.41
N GLN A 9 -3.79 19.60 -18.73
CA GLN A 9 -5.05 19.61 -19.49
C GLN A 9 -5.70 18.22 -19.52
N HIS A 10 -5.76 17.55 -18.37
CA HIS A 10 -6.38 16.25 -18.23
C HIS A 10 -6.99 16.08 -16.85
N ASP A 11 -8.07 15.29 -16.78
CA ASP A 11 -8.80 15.04 -15.53
C ASP A 11 -8.18 13.91 -14.68
N TYR A 12 -7.01 13.40 -15.07
CA TYR A 12 -6.27 12.38 -14.30
C TYR A 12 -5.50 12.97 -13.12
N HIS A 13 -5.51 12.25 -12.00
CA HIS A 13 -4.72 12.56 -10.81
C HIS A 13 -3.26 12.13 -11.03
N LEU A 14 -2.33 13.09 -10.93
CA LEU A 14 -0.89 12.84 -10.88
C LEU A 14 -0.45 12.75 -9.43
N VAL A 15 -0.22 11.52 -8.96
CA VAL A 15 0.12 11.25 -7.56
C VAL A 15 1.55 11.71 -7.27
N ASN A 16 1.75 12.33 -6.11
CA ASN A 16 3.08 12.69 -5.63
C ASN A 16 3.88 11.44 -5.22
N PRO A 17 5.24 11.49 -5.24
CA PRO A 17 6.05 10.37 -4.79
C PRO A 17 5.70 9.95 -3.36
N SER A 18 5.40 8.66 -3.18
CA SER A 18 5.01 8.08 -1.89
C SER A 18 6.01 7.01 -1.43
N PRO A 19 6.36 6.97 -0.13
CA PRO A 19 7.29 5.96 0.40
C PRO A 19 6.63 4.60 0.65
N TRP A 20 5.29 4.52 0.72
CA TRP A 20 4.55 3.31 1.12
C TRP A 20 4.85 2.07 0.27
N PRO A 21 5.03 2.15 -1.07
CA PRO A 21 5.34 0.96 -1.88
C PRO A 21 6.63 0.25 -1.44
N ILE A 22 7.68 1.02 -1.12
CA ILE A 22 8.99 0.47 -0.70
C ILE A 22 8.88 -0.12 0.70
N ILE A 23 8.24 0.59 1.63
CA ILE A 23 8.03 0.13 3.01
C ILE A 23 7.20 -1.17 3.01
N GLY A 24 6.16 -1.24 2.18
CA GLY A 24 5.33 -2.43 2.01
C GLY A 24 6.10 -3.61 1.45
N ALA A 25 6.96 -3.40 0.45
CA ALA A 25 7.79 -4.46 -0.12
C ALA A 25 8.78 -5.04 0.93
N VAL A 26 9.44 -4.18 1.71
CA VAL A 26 10.33 -4.61 2.80
C VAL A 26 9.54 -5.34 3.89
N GLY A 27 8.35 -4.84 4.25
CA GLY A 27 7.45 -5.48 5.20
C GLY A 27 7.02 -6.88 4.75
N ALA A 28 6.64 -7.03 3.48
CA ALA A 28 6.23 -8.30 2.90
C ALA A 28 7.36 -9.34 2.85
N ILE A 29 8.58 -8.94 2.45
CA ILE A 29 9.75 -9.83 2.48
C ILE A 29 10.09 -10.25 3.90
N THR A 30 10.06 -9.29 4.85
CA THR A 30 10.32 -9.57 6.26
C THR A 30 9.28 -10.53 6.83
N LEU A 31 8.00 -10.36 6.47
CA LEU A 31 6.93 -11.27 6.86
C LEU A 31 7.10 -12.68 6.27
N ALA A 32 7.50 -12.79 5.01
CA ALA A 32 7.75 -14.07 4.36
C ALA A 32 8.90 -14.84 5.03
N ILE A 33 10.02 -14.17 5.29
CA ILE A 33 11.17 -14.75 6.02
C ILE A 33 10.75 -15.12 7.45
N GLY A 34 10.03 -14.23 8.14
CA GLY A 34 9.52 -14.47 9.48
C GLY A 34 8.60 -15.69 9.57
N LEU A 35 7.75 -15.89 8.56
CA LEU A 35 6.87 -17.06 8.47
C LEU A 35 7.67 -18.34 8.24
N LEU A 36 8.70 -18.32 7.39
CA LEU A 36 9.59 -19.46 7.19
C LEU A 36 10.30 -19.84 8.50
N MET A 37 10.84 -18.86 9.22
CA MET A 37 11.48 -19.08 10.52
C MET A 37 10.52 -19.62 11.57
N TYR A 38 9.29 -19.11 11.61
CA TYR A 38 8.24 -19.64 12.47
C TYR A 38 7.94 -21.11 12.16
N LEU A 39 7.77 -21.48 10.87
CA LEU A 39 7.51 -22.86 10.47
C LEU A 39 8.69 -23.80 10.79
N MET A 40 9.93 -23.31 10.72
CA MET A 40 11.11 -24.07 11.16
C MET A 40 11.13 -24.26 12.68
N SER A 41 10.90 -23.19 13.45
CA SER A 41 10.87 -23.26 14.93
C SER A 41 9.77 -24.19 15.46
N ARG A 42 8.62 -24.21 14.78
CA ARG A 42 7.51 -25.16 15.02
C ARG A 42 7.95 -26.61 14.87
N LYS A 43 8.78 -26.94 13.87
CA LYS A 43 9.31 -28.30 13.68
C LYS A 43 10.30 -28.71 14.77
N THR A 44 11.09 -27.77 15.28
CA THR A 44 12.07 -27.99 16.36
C THR A 44 11.43 -28.11 17.75
N GLY A 45 10.14 -27.79 17.88
CA GLY A 45 9.36 -27.99 19.11
C GLY A 45 9.21 -26.76 20.00
N ASN A 46 9.70 -25.59 19.58
CA ASN A 46 9.50 -24.32 20.29
C ASN A 46 9.04 -23.23 19.31
N PRO A 47 7.73 -23.09 19.08
CA PRO A 47 7.20 -22.13 18.12
C PRO A 47 7.31 -20.70 18.65
N GLU A 48 8.14 -19.91 18.00
CA GLU A 48 8.44 -18.55 18.40
C GLU A 48 7.75 -17.54 17.48
N LEU A 49 6.70 -16.89 17.99
CA LEU A 49 5.92 -15.89 17.22
C LEU A 49 6.71 -14.63 16.89
N TRP A 50 7.80 -14.36 17.61
CA TRP A 50 8.59 -13.13 17.44
C TRP A 50 9.19 -12.99 16.05
N TYR A 51 9.40 -14.09 15.31
CA TYR A 51 9.87 -14.04 13.93
C TYR A 51 8.87 -13.37 12.97
N VAL A 52 7.56 -13.47 13.24
CA VAL A 52 6.49 -12.99 12.34
C VAL A 52 6.08 -11.55 12.67
N LEU A 53 6.08 -11.19 13.95
CA LEU A 53 5.54 -9.92 14.44
C LEU A 53 6.12 -8.67 13.76
N PRO A 54 7.45 -8.55 13.49
CA PRO A 54 8.01 -7.37 12.85
C PRO A 54 7.50 -7.16 11.41
N GLY A 55 7.44 -8.23 10.62
CA GLY A 55 6.94 -8.17 9.24
C GLY A 55 5.46 -7.85 9.20
N LEU A 56 4.67 -8.46 10.08
CA LEU A 56 3.24 -8.19 10.20
C LEU A 56 2.97 -6.74 10.61
N ALA A 57 3.72 -6.22 11.59
CA ALA A 57 3.62 -4.84 12.03
C ALA A 57 3.92 -3.86 10.89
N LEU A 58 4.97 -4.09 10.10
CA LEU A 58 5.31 -3.26 8.96
C LEU A 58 4.22 -3.25 7.88
N VAL A 59 3.64 -4.41 7.56
CA VAL A 59 2.54 -4.51 6.58
C VAL A 59 1.31 -3.73 7.07
N VAL A 60 0.90 -3.93 8.32
CA VAL A 60 -0.26 -3.21 8.91
C VAL A 60 -0.02 -1.70 8.94
N LEU A 61 1.20 -1.28 9.30
CA LEU A 61 1.57 0.14 9.36
C LEU A 61 1.58 0.77 7.96
N THR A 62 2.10 0.05 6.96
CA THR A 62 2.06 0.48 5.55
C THR A 62 0.62 0.63 5.06
N MET A 63 -0.21 -0.39 5.30
CA MET A 63 -1.63 -0.40 4.97
C MET A 63 -2.35 0.82 5.55
N PHE A 64 -2.25 1.01 6.87
CA PHE A 64 -2.89 2.14 7.56
C PHE A 64 -2.38 3.49 7.05
N GLY A 65 -1.07 3.65 6.89
CA GLY A 65 -0.47 4.88 6.40
C GLY A 65 -0.87 5.21 4.97
N TRP A 66 -0.90 4.20 4.10
CA TRP A 66 -1.27 4.36 2.70
C TRP A 66 -2.74 4.74 2.55
N TRP A 67 -3.67 4.03 3.21
CA TRP A 67 -5.08 4.41 3.12
C TRP A 67 -5.37 5.78 3.72
N ARG A 68 -4.68 6.16 4.80
CA ARG A 68 -4.79 7.52 5.36
C ARG A 68 -4.43 8.56 4.29
N ASP A 69 -3.33 8.36 3.57
CA ASP A 69 -2.87 9.31 2.56
C ASP A 69 -3.83 9.38 1.37
N VAL A 70 -4.39 8.24 0.93
CA VAL A 70 -5.47 8.21 -0.09
C VAL A 70 -6.69 9.01 0.36
N ILE A 71 -7.11 8.86 1.63
CA ILE A 71 -8.24 9.64 2.18
C ILE A 71 -7.91 11.14 2.19
N LEU A 72 -6.70 11.53 2.55
CA LEU A 72 -6.29 12.94 2.55
C LEU A 72 -6.27 13.53 1.13
N GLU A 73 -5.76 12.78 0.15
CA GLU A 73 -5.79 13.15 -1.28
C GLU A 73 -7.23 13.31 -1.79
N ALA A 74 -8.13 12.41 -1.40
CA ALA A 74 -9.55 12.53 -1.74
C ALA A 74 -10.19 13.83 -1.22
N HIS A 75 -9.84 14.25 0.00
CA HIS A 75 -10.33 15.50 0.59
C HIS A 75 -9.67 16.75 0.00
N ALA A 76 -8.46 16.63 -0.56
CA ALA A 76 -7.79 17.72 -1.26
C ALA A 76 -8.46 18.08 -2.60
N GLY A 77 -9.36 17.23 -3.09
CA GLY A 77 -10.13 17.45 -4.32
C GLY A 77 -9.47 16.89 -5.58
N ASP A 78 -8.48 16.02 -5.43
CA ASP A 78 -7.77 15.40 -6.56
C ASP A 78 -8.57 14.24 -7.21
N GLU A 79 -9.67 13.81 -6.59
CA GLU A 79 -10.58 12.78 -7.10
C GLU A 79 -11.66 13.34 -8.04
N THR A 80 -11.28 13.64 -9.29
CA THR A 80 -12.25 13.96 -10.35
C THR A 80 -13.22 12.79 -10.60
N PRO A 81 -14.39 13.03 -11.23
CA PRO A 81 -15.35 11.95 -11.55
C PRO A 81 -14.72 10.80 -12.37
N VAL A 82 -13.74 11.11 -13.22
CA VAL A 82 -12.98 10.12 -14.00
C VAL A 82 -12.15 9.24 -13.06
N VAL A 83 -11.44 9.81 -12.09
CA VAL A 83 -10.65 9.05 -11.11
C VAL A 83 -11.54 8.15 -10.25
N GLN A 84 -12.68 8.66 -9.78
CA GLN A 84 -13.64 7.88 -8.98
C GLN A 84 -14.19 6.67 -9.75
N LEU A 85 -14.44 6.82 -11.06
CA LEU A 85 -14.88 5.72 -11.92
C LEU A 85 -13.80 4.61 -11.98
N HIS A 86 -12.53 4.98 -12.13
CA HIS A 86 -11.42 4.02 -12.16
C HIS A 86 -11.22 3.32 -10.80
N LEU A 87 -11.41 4.01 -9.68
CA LEU A 87 -11.38 3.37 -8.35
C LEU A 87 -12.46 2.30 -8.20
N ARG A 88 -13.68 2.56 -8.71
CA ARG A 88 -14.77 1.57 -8.71
C ARG A 88 -14.44 0.37 -9.61
N TYR A 89 -13.90 0.61 -10.81
CA TYR A 89 -13.46 -0.49 -11.68
C TYR A 89 -12.32 -1.29 -11.05
N GLY A 90 -11.35 -0.63 -10.41
CA GLY A 90 -10.26 -1.29 -9.67
C GLY A 90 -10.81 -2.23 -8.59
N MET A 91 -11.79 -1.77 -7.80
CA MET A 91 -12.45 -2.63 -6.80
C MET A 91 -13.21 -3.79 -7.43
N ILE A 92 -13.96 -3.56 -8.52
CA ILE A 92 -14.68 -4.63 -9.23
C ILE A 92 -13.71 -5.70 -9.74
N LEU A 93 -12.59 -5.29 -10.33
CA LEU A 93 -11.56 -6.21 -10.81
C LEU A 93 -10.89 -6.96 -9.66
N PHE A 94 -10.64 -6.31 -8.53
CA PHE A 94 -10.12 -6.96 -7.32
C PHE A 94 -11.10 -8.03 -6.80
N ILE A 95 -12.40 -7.71 -6.67
CA ILE A 95 -13.42 -8.69 -6.25
C ILE A 95 -13.49 -9.86 -7.23
N ALA A 96 -13.39 -9.59 -8.54
CA ALA A 96 -13.41 -10.65 -9.55
C ALA A 96 -12.18 -11.57 -9.52
N SER A 97 -11.06 -11.13 -8.92
CA SER A 97 -9.83 -11.91 -8.82
C SER A 97 -9.74 -12.79 -7.56
N GLU A 98 -10.52 -12.48 -6.52
CA GLU A 98 -10.61 -13.25 -5.27
C GLU A 98 -11.57 -14.44 -5.40
#